data_AF-A0A1H8B289-F1
#
_entry.id   AF-A0A1H8B289-F1
#
_cell.length_a   1.000
_cell.length_b   1.000
_cell.length_c   1.000
_cell.angle_alpha   90.00
_cell.angle_beta   90.00
_cell.angle_gamma   90.00
#
_symmetry.space_group_name_H-M   'P 1'
#
loop_
_entity.id
_entity.type
_entity.pdbx_description
1 polymer ?
#
loop_
_entity_poly.entity_id
_entity_poly.type
_entity_poly.pdbx_seq_one_letter_code
_entity_poly.pdbx_strand_id
1 'polypeptide(L)'
;MKRLAFYLSCGLICMACSSVSKYRKQMEAAEAVIEDNPDSAWIMLRDIPSSLLSDGEEKALYNLLMTEAAYKLYKPFKDDSLINYSITYYQQHNNQPRLAIAYYYKGSINYDELGNKEQGVLFYKEAEELANKGNDESLKAKLYESLRNMNAQIGDQQLAMHYSRLFLASSKRLGNPMYIANAYENMASDHGRVGNTEAENNYRDSSLYYVSMCDDRDKARIYANYANTLIKNKRYPEAKQYLEEAVKLRPKANEYVMLGKIAKQEGDTIGARRNWEKAITFNEPRFSITAYKHLANMYIERGDYLRALWQVAKADSINVAYQEQKRTLELAEVQRRYDKTVVEKALTERKNFWLTIALIAMSVLMIALIVVIYYIRKNKDYKSIIDQNIKQIYEDKQRIDFLTSMGTEFEEEAKLLQEQMLKLKQATAMRLGSGKVVYEAVANGDKPHEFSKEKEQDFIDYYAFTYNKEFHEMIKPYQSLTLRHTTYLILEQMHFSDKQIGEILNVSDSTVRNYRHRLNRK
;
A
#
# COMPACT_ATOMS: atom_id res chain seq x y z
N MET A 1 -18.74 23.38 21.49
CA MET A 1 -17.27 23.17 21.38
C MET A 1 -16.85 21.73 21.68
N LYS A 2 -17.35 21.06 22.73
CA LYS A 2 -16.96 19.67 23.07
C LYS A 2 -17.23 18.60 21.99
N ARG A 3 -18.29 18.73 21.19
CA ARG A 3 -18.59 17.78 20.10
C ARG A 3 -17.66 17.92 18.89
N LEU A 4 -17.14 19.12 18.60
CA LEU A 4 -16.25 19.36 17.46
C LEU A 4 -14.85 18.78 17.69
N ALA A 5 -14.36 18.87 18.94
CA ALA A 5 -13.09 18.26 19.35
C ALA A 5 -13.12 16.71 19.27
N PHE A 6 -14.28 16.10 19.54
CA PHE A 6 -14.47 14.64 19.45
C PHE A 6 -14.46 14.13 18.00
N TYR A 7 -15.00 14.89 17.04
CA TYR A 7 -14.93 14.54 15.61
C TYR A 7 -13.53 14.76 15.02
N LEU A 8 -12.79 15.79 15.48
CA LEU A 8 -11.39 16.01 15.10
C LEU A 8 -10.45 14.94 15.67
N SER A 9 -10.69 14.44 16.89
CA SER A 9 -9.91 13.31 17.44
C SER A 9 -10.25 11.97 16.77
N CYS A 10 -11.49 11.75 16.34
CA CYS A 10 -11.87 10.55 15.58
C CYS A 10 -11.33 10.56 14.13
N GLY A 11 -11.18 11.74 13.52
CA GLY A 11 -10.61 11.89 12.17
C GLY A 11 -9.11 11.55 12.09
N LEU A 12 -8.35 11.77 13.16
CA LEU A 12 -6.92 11.42 13.25
C LEU A 12 -6.68 9.93 13.52
N ILE A 13 -7.63 9.22 14.13
CA ILE A 13 -7.50 7.80 14.47
C ILE A 13 -7.92 6.89 13.29
N CYS A 14 -8.75 7.38 12.35
CA CYS A 14 -9.18 6.58 11.19
C CYS A 14 -8.17 6.51 10.03
N MET A 15 -7.07 7.27 10.05
CA MET A 15 -5.98 7.13 9.07
C MET A 15 -4.88 6.13 9.49
N ALA A 16 -5.00 5.52 10.67
CA ALA A 16 -4.05 4.53 11.18
C ALA A 16 -4.40 3.07 10.83
N CYS A 17 -5.51 2.83 10.13
CA CYS A 17 -5.87 1.49 9.64
C CYS A 17 -5.26 1.23 8.24
N SER A 18 -4.05 0.68 8.28
CA SER A 18 -3.43 -0.23 7.29
C SER A 18 -3.83 -0.09 5.81
N SER A 19 -3.31 0.94 5.14
CA SER A 19 -3.04 0.76 3.72
C SER A 19 -1.95 -0.31 3.59
N VAL A 20 -2.31 -1.55 3.25
CA VAL A 20 -1.35 -2.59 2.86
C VAL A 20 -0.39 -1.97 1.85
N SER A 21 0.90 -1.90 2.19
CA SER A 21 1.85 -1.19 1.32
C SER A 21 1.87 -1.86 -0.05
N LYS A 22 2.08 -1.08 -1.10
CA LYS A 22 2.23 -1.60 -2.47
C LYS A 22 3.25 -2.75 -2.53
N TYR A 23 4.31 -2.68 -1.73
CA TYR A 23 5.37 -3.68 -1.69
C TYR A 23 4.90 -4.98 -1.04
N ARG A 24 4.05 -4.91 -0.01
CA ARG A 24 3.45 -6.12 0.58
C ARG A 24 2.67 -6.94 -0.44
N LYS A 25 1.84 -6.29 -1.26
CA LYS A 25 1.10 -6.98 -2.35
C LYS A 25 2.03 -7.61 -3.38
N GLN A 26 3.13 -6.93 -3.70
CA GLN A 26 4.15 -7.45 -4.62
C GLN A 26 4.88 -8.68 -4.05
N MET A 27 5.17 -8.69 -2.75
CA MET A 27 5.72 -9.85 -2.04
C MET A 27 4.74 -11.03 -2.01
N GLU A 28 3.46 -10.78 -1.75
CA GLU A 28 2.41 -11.82 -1.78
C GLU A 28 2.27 -12.44 -3.18
N ALA A 29 2.34 -11.63 -4.24
CA ALA A 29 2.35 -12.13 -5.61
C ALA A 29 3.60 -12.97 -5.92
N ALA A 30 4.77 -12.56 -5.43
CA ALA A 30 6.01 -13.32 -5.58
C ALA A 30 5.94 -14.65 -4.84
N GLU A 31 5.45 -14.64 -3.60
CA GLU A 31 5.27 -15.83 -2.77
C GLU A 31 4.32 -16.84 -3.40
N ALA A 32 3.22 -16.38 -4.00
CA ALA A 32 2.26 -17.27 -4.65
C ALA A 32 2.84 -18.08 -5.83
N VAL A 33 3.93 -17.59 -6.44
CA VAL A 33 4.55 -18.25 -7.60
C VAL A 33 5.95 -18.79 -7.30
N ILE A 34 6.52 -18.56 -6.12
CA ILE A 34 7.94 -18.86 -5.84
C ILE A 34 8.27 -20.35 -5.89
N GLU A 35 7.30 -21.20 -5.54
CA GLU A 35 7.49 -22.65 -5.54
C GLU A 35 7.65 -23.18 -6.97
N ASP A 36 6.77 -22.71 -7.86
CA ASP A 36 6.70 -23.19 -9.24
C ASP A 36 7.57 -22.38 -10.19
N ASN A 37 7.72 -21.07 -9.99
CA ASN A 37 8.40 -20.14 -10.88
C ASN A 37 9.31 -19.20 -10.06
N PRO A 38 10.39 -19.73 -9.47
CA PRO A 38 11.28 -18.96 -8.60
C PRO A 38 12.01 -17.83 -9.34
N ASP A 39 12.19 -17.93 -10.65
CA ASP A 39 12.74 -16.89 -11.52
C ASP A 39 11.81 -15.68 -11.64
N SER A 40 10.52 -15.93 -11.82
CA SER A 40 9.48 -14.91 -11.86
C SER A 40 9.34 -14.23 -10.50
N ALA A 41 9.31 -15.01 -9.41
CA ALA A 41 9.32 -14.47 -8.05
C ALA A 41 10.56 -13.62 -7.78
N TRP A 42 11.75 -14.07 -8.20
CA TRP A 42 12.98 -13.30 -8.07
C TRP A 42 12.90 -11.94 -8.76
N ILE A 43 12.37 -11.88 -9.99
CA ILE A 43 12.21 -10.61 -10.72
C ILE A 43 11.25 -9.68 -9.96
N MET A 44 10.12 -10.21 -9.49
CA MET A 44 9.17 -9.43 -8.69
C MET A 44 9.81 -8.88 -7.41
N LEU A 45 10.63 -9.66 -6.72
CA LEU A 45 11.24 -9.25 -5.46
C LEU A 45 12.43 -8.32 -5.68
N ARG A 46 13.31 -8.59 -6.65
CA ARG A 46 14.52 -7.81 -6.94
C ARG A 46 14.22 -6.31 -7.14
N ASP A 47 13.06 -6.02 -7.70
CA ASP A 47 12.65 -4.65 -7.97
C ASP A 47 12.06 -3.96 -6.71
N ILE A 48 12.06 -4.59 -5.54
CA ILE A 48 11.63 -3.93 -4.29
C ILE A 48 12.83 -3.19 -3.66
N PRO A 49 12.69 -1.87 -3.41
CA PRO A 49 13.73 -1.04 -2.80
C PRO A 49 13.90 -1.34 -1.30
N SER A 50 14.86 -2.19 -0.94
CA SER A 50 15.02 -2.68 0.45
C SER A 50 15.25 -1.57 1.50
N SER A 51 15.72 -0.40 1.09
CA SER A 51 15.94 0.78 1.95
C SER A 51 14.67 1.54 2.31
N LEU A 52 13.58 1.34 1.56
CA LEU A 52 12.28 1.95 1.83
C LEU A 52 11.39 1.04 2.66
N LEU A 53 11.76 -0.23 2.80
CA LEU A 53 11.14 -1.12 3.75
C LEU A 53 11.56 -0.66 5.14
N SER A 54 10.59 -0.19 5.92
CA SER A 54 10.79 0.08 7.33
C SER A 54 11.25 -1.19 8.04
N ASP A 55 12.09 -1.05 9.06
CA ASP A 55 12.39 -2.18 9.94
C ASP A 55 11.07 -2.72 10.51
N GLY A 56 10.83 -4.03 10.34
CA GLY A 56 9.53 -4.62 10.62
C GLY A 56 9.21 -5.83 9.72
N GLU A 57 7.92 -6.16 9.67
CA GLU A 57 7.41 -7.37 9.01
C GLU A 57 7.71 -7.41 7.51
N GLU A 58 7.57 -6.28 6.82
CA GLU A 58 7.77 -6.21 5.36
C GLU A 58 9.23 -6.52 4.99
N LYS A 59 10.18 -6.00 5.77
CA LYS A 59 11.61 -6.27 5.56
C LYS A 59 11.95 -7.73 5.87
N ALA A 60 11.35 -8.31 6.92
CA ALA A 60 11.51 -9.72 7.25
C ALA A 60 10.93 -10.63 6.16
N LEU A 61 9.74 -10.33 5.66
CA LEU A 61 9.10 -11.09 4.57
C LEU A 61 9.91 -10.99 3.28
N TYR A 62 10.33 -9.78 2.91
CA TYR A 62 11.19 -9.56 1.75
C TYR A 62 12.46 -10.38 1.81
N ASN A 63 13.18 -10.34 2.94
CA ASN A 63 14.43 -11.06 3.11
C ASN A 63 14.22 -12.59 3.07
N LEU A 64 13.13 -13.09 3.65
CA LEU A 64 12.77 -14.51 3.58
C LEU A 64 12.53 -14.95 2.13
N LEU A 65 11.68 -14.23 1.38
CA LEU A 65 11.33 -14.58 0.00
C LEU A 65 12.52 -14.42 -0.96
N MET A 66 13.37 -13.39 -0.75
CA MET A 66 14.61 -13.24 -1.51
C MET A 66 15.56 -14.41 -1.29
N THR A 67 15.66 -14.88 -0.03
CA THR A 67 16.48 -16.04 0.33
C THR A 67 15.96 -17.30 -0.35
N GLU A 68 14.65 -17.53 -0.28
CA GLU A 68 13.98 -18.67 -0.92
C GLU A 68 14.18 -18.69 -2.44
N ALA A 69 13.94 -17.56 -3.10
CA ALA A 69 14.10 -17.44 -4.55
C ALA A 69 15.57 -17.62 -4.96
N ALA A 70 16.52 -17.04 -4.21
CA ALA A 70 17.94 -17.23 -4.46
C ALA A 70 18.35 -18.69 -4.35
N TYR A 71 17.94 -19.37 -3.28
CA TYR A 71 18.27 -20.78 -3.05
C TYR A 71 17.70 -21.68 -4.17
N LYS A 72 16.43 -21.51 -4.53
CA LYS A 72 15.78 -22.28 -5.63
C LYS A 72 16.42 -22.03 -7.00
N LEU A 73 17.01 -20.86 -7.23
CA LEU A 73 17.71 -20.50 -8.46
C LEU A 73 19.20 -20.86 -8.47
N TYR A 74 19.69 -21.56 -7.43
CA TYR A 74 21.12 -21.85 -7.24
C TYR A 74 21.98 -20.58 -7.32
N LYS A 75 21.43 -19.46 -6.84
CA LYS A 75 22.18 -18.22 -6.74
C LYS A 75 23.20 -18.35 -5.61
N PRO A 76 24.40 -17.79 -5.80
CA PRO A 76 25.46 -17.91 -4.82
C PRO A 76 25.13 -17.15 -3.54
N PHE A 77 25.42 -17.77 -2.39
CA PHE A 77 25.39 -17.13 -1.08
C PHE A 77 26.81 -16.79 -0.62
N LYS A 78 27.02 -15.58 -0.11
CA LYS A 78 28.29 -15.17 0.55
C LYS A 78 28.21 -15.32 2.07
N ASP A 79 27.02 -15.09 2.63
CA ASP A 79 26.69 -15.19 4.04
C ASP A 79 25.18 -15.48 4.20
N ASP A 80 24.73 -15.62 5.45
CA ASP A 80 23.32 -15.84 5.83
C ASP A 80 22.66 -14.58 6.44
N SER A 81 23.19 -13.39 6.14
CA SER A 81 22.77 -12.13 6.79
C SER A 81 21.29 -11.78 6.55
N LEU A 82 20.77 -12.01 5.34
CA LEU A 82 19.37 -11.71 4.99
C LEU A 82 18.41 -12.58 5.80
N ILE A 83 18.67 -13.89 5.88
CA ILE A 83 17.78 -14.81 6.59
C ILE A 83 17.84 -14.60 8.11
N ASN A 84 18.98 -14.16 8.65
CA ASN A 84 19.15 -13.84 10.07
C ASN A 84 18.24 -12.69 10.54
N TYR A 85 18.04 -11.66 9.70
CA TYR A 85 17.08 -10.59 10.01
C TYR A 85 15.65 -11.16 10.15
N SER A 86 15.26 -12.02 9.21
CA SER A 86 13.93 -12.64 9.18
C SER A 86 13.69 -13.51 10.41
N ILE A 87 14.69 -14.34 10.77
CA ILE A 87 14.64 -15.18 11.97
C ILE A 87 14.47 -14.33 13.23
N THR A 88 15.34 -13.33 13.43
CA THR A 88 15.25 -12.42 14.59
C THR A 88 13.87 -11.79 14.69
N TYR A 89 13.36 -11.27 13.58
CA TYR A 89 12.05 -10.62 13.55
C TYR A 89 10.91 -11.60 13.91
N TYR A 90 10.85 -12.76 13.26
CA TYR A 90 9.78 -13.74 13.48
C TYR A 90 9.84 -14.41 14.85
N GLN A 91 11.03 -14.57 15.43
CA GLN A 91 11.19 -14.98 16.83
C GLN A 91 10.60 -13.94 17.79
N GLN A 92 10.99 -12.67 17.65
CA GLN A 92 10.52 -11.59 18.53
C GLN A 92 8.99 -11.39 18.48
N HIS A 93 8.39 -11.62 17.31
CA HIS A 93 6.95 -11.44 17.09
C HIS A 93 6.15 -12.74 17.17
N ASN A 94 6.77 -13.85 17.60
CA ASN A 94 6.12 -15.17 17.73
C ASN A 94 5.43 -15.67 16.45
N ASN A 95 5.95 -15.33 15.27
CA ASN A 95 5.43 -15.82 13.99
C ASN A 95 6.03 -17.19 13.66
N GLN A 96 5.51 -18.22 14.32
CA GLN A 96 6.02 -19.59 14.22
C GLN A 96 6.03 -20.16 12.79
N PRO A 97 4.99 -19.97 11.96
CA PRO A 97 5.01 -20.49 10.58
C PRO A 97 6.15 -19.91 9.75
N ARG A 98 6.33 -18.58 9.79
CA ARG A 98 7.41 -17.92 9.03
C ARG A 98 8.79 -18.24 9.60
N LEU A 99 8.89 -18.36 10.91
CA LEU A 99 10.13 -18.76 11.57
C LEU A 99 10.57 -20.16 11.14
N ALA A 100 9.63 -21.11 11.04
CA ALA A 100 9.92 -22.47 10.56
C ALA A 100 10.48 -22.46 9.13
N ILE A 101 9.86 -21.71 8.21
CA ILE A 101 10.36 -21.55 6.84
C ILE A 101 11.75 -20.90 6.82
N ALA A 102 11.97 -19.89 7.66
CA ALA A 102 13.26 -19.20 7.74
C ALA A 102 14.38 -20.13 8.23
N TYR A 103 14.10 -20.96 9.24
CA TYR A 103 15.04 -21.99 9.69
C TYR A 103 15.30 -23.06 8.64
N TYR A 104 14.28 -23.50 7.90
CA TYR A 104 14.45 -24.45 6.81
C TYR A 104 15.44 -23.92 5.76
N TYR A 105 15.26 -22.68 5.29
CA TYR A 105 16.17 -22.10 4.31
C TYR A 105 17.56 -21.80 4.88
N LYS A 106 17.66 -21.39 6.16
CA LYS A 106 18.96 -21.24 6.82
C LYS A 106 19.71 -22.57 6.93
N GLY A 107 19.00 -23.65 7.25
CA GLY A 107 19.53 -25.01 7.26
C GLY A 107 20.02 -25.45 5.89
N SER A 108 19.22 -25.18 4.86
CA SER A 108 19.53 -25.46 3.45
C SER A 108 20.81 -24.76 2.99
N ILE A 109 20.92 -23.45 3.23
CA ILE A 109 22.10 -22.67 2.82
C ILE A 109 23.36 -23.12 3.57
N ASN A 110 23.26 -23.36 4.88
CA ASN A 110 24.41 -23.82 5.65
C ASN A 110 24.88 -25.21 5.20
N TYR A 111 23.94 -26.12 4.89
CA TYR A 111 24.27 -27.48 4.49
C TYR A 111 24.82 -27.56 3.05
N ASP A 112 24.14 -26.92 2.10
CA ASP A 112 24.42 -27.08 0.66
C ASP A 112 25.45 -26.09 0.11
N GLU A 113 25.43 -24.84 0.59
CA GLU A 113 26.18 -23.74 -0.04
C GLU A 113 27.41 -23.31 0.79
N LEU A 114 27.28 -23.20 2.12
CA LEU A 114 28.37 -22.74 2.99
C LEU A 114 29.26 -23.87 3.51
N GLY A 115 28.84 -25.13 3.35
CA GLY A 115 29.58 -26.30 3.84
C GLY A 115 29.51 -26.54 5.36
N ASN A 116 28.73 -25.73 6.09
CA ASN A 116 28.49 -25.82 7.53
C ASN A 116 27.43 -26.90 7.84
N LYS A 117 27.71 -28.16 7.50
CA LYS A 117 26.72 -29.25 7.53
C LYS A 117 26.08 -29.48 8.90
N GLU A 118 26.87 -29.49 9.97
CA GLU A 118 26.37 -29.68 11.34
C GLU A 118 25.34 -28.61 11.71
N GLN A 119 25.69 -27.34 11.47
CA GLN A 119 24.80 -26.21 11.73
C GLN A 119 23.55 -26.25 10.85
N GLY A 120 23.71 -26.70 9.59
CA GLY A 120 22.59 -26.92 8.68
C GLY A 120 21.56 -27.90 9.26
N VAL A 121 22.01 -29.04 9.77
CA VAL A 121 21.15 -30.05 10.41
C VAL A 121 20.44 -29.48 11.64
N LEU A 122 21.14 -28.72 12.50
CA LEU A 122 20.51 -28.10 13.67
C LEU A 122 19.35 -27.18 13.28
N PHE A 123 19.53 -26.32 12.27
CA PHE A 123 18.45 -25.45 11.81
C PHE A 123 17.29 -26.23 11.17
N TYR A 124 17.56 -27.36 10.50
CA TYR A 124 16.48 -28.23 10.04
C TYR A 124 15.69 -28.82 11.21
N LYS A 125 16.33 -29.17 12.33
CA LYS A 125 15.64 -29.67 13.52
C LYS A 125 14.78 -28.59 14.19
N GLU A 126 15.27 -27.36 14.26
CA GLU A 126 14.48 -26.20 14.72
C GLU A 126 13.25 -25.99 13.82
N ALA A 127 13.43 -26.01 12.49
CA ALA A 127 12.34 -25.90 11.53
C ALA A 127 11.32 -27.05 11.67
N GLU A 128 11.78 -28.27 11.88
CA GLU A 128 10.94 -29.45 12.08
C GLU A 128 10.07 -29.33 13.33
N GLU A 129 10.63 -28.90 14.46
CA GLU A 129 9.87 -28.71 15.69
C GLU A 129 8.70 -27.73 15.47
N LEU A 130 8.99 -26.60 14.82
CA LEU A 130 7.99 -25.57 14.53
C LEU A 130 6.96 -26.02 13.50
N ALA A 131 7.39 -26.69 12.43
CA ALA A 131 6.50 -27.24 11.41
C ALA A 131 5.55 -28.30 11.98
N ASN A 132 6.04 -29.13 12.92
CA ASN A 132 5.23 -30.12 13.63
C ASN A 132 4.17 -29.47 14.52
N LYS A 133 4.54 -28.44 15.29
CA LYS A 133 3.58 -27.67 16.10
C LYS A 133 2.55 -26.93 15.25
N GLY A 134 2.96 -26.39 14.10
CA GLY A 134 2.11 -25.61 13.20
C GLY A 134 1.26 -26.42 12.22
N ASN A 135 1.46 -27.74 12.12
CA ASN A 135 0.80 -28.61 11.14
C ASN A 135 0.95 -28.18 9.67
N ASP A 136 2.08 -27.56 9.31
CA ASP A 136 2.38 -27.20 7.92
C ASP A 136 2.90 -28.42 7.14
N GLU A 137 1.99 -29.12 6.45
CA GLU A 137 2.34 -30.33 5.69
C GLU A 137 3.25 -30.06 4.49
N SER A 138 3.21 -28.86 3.91
CA SER A 138 4.08 -28.47 2.80
C SER A 138 5.53 -28.33 3.26
N LEU A 139 5.73 -27.59 4.36
CA LEU A 139 7.05 -27.43 4.97
C LEU A 139 7.58 -28.76 5.53
N LYS A 140 6.73 -29.54 6.21
CA LYS A 140 7.08 -30.89 6.67
C LYS A 140 7.55 -31.77 5.52
N ALA A 141 6.86 -31.76 4.39
CA ALA A 141 7.24 -32.57 3.23
C ALA A 141 8.65 -32.22 2.73
N LYS A 142 8.93 -30.92 2.56
CA LYS A 142 10.27 -30.41 2.19
C LYS A 142 11.34 -30.82 3.21
N LEU A 143 11.06 -30.61 4.50
CA LEU A 143 11.97 -30.95 5.59
C LEU A 143 12.32 -32.43 5.63
N TYR A 144 11.30 -33.30 5.58
CA TYR A 144 11.49 -34.74 5.68
C TYR A 144 12.23 -35.29 4.45
N GLU A 145 11.97 -34.77 3.25
CA GLU A 145 12.76 -35.12 2.07
C GLU A 145 14.23 -34.72 2.22
N SER A 146 14.50 -33.49 2.67
CA SER A 146 15.87 -33.01 2.91
C SER A 146 16.60 -33.83 3.97
N LEU A 147 15.97 -34.06 5.14
CA LEU A 147 16.55 -34.86 6.22
C LEU A 147 16.76 -36.31 5.80
N ARG A 148 15.83 -36.90 5.04
CA ARG A 148 16.03 -38.24 4.47
C ARG A 148 17.26 -38.27 3.57
N ASN A 149 17.39 -37.31 2.66
CA ASN A 149 18.50 -37.26 1.71
C ASN A 149 19.85 -37.10 2.41
N MET A 150 19.92 -36.36 3.51
CA MET A 150 21.13 -36.21 4.32
C MET A 150 21.51 -37.51 5.01
N ASN A 151 20.55 -38.14 5.69
CA ASN A 151 20.77 -39.41 6.39
C ASN A 151 21.15 -40.54 5.41
N ALA A 152 20.52 -40.56 4.24
CA ALA A 152 20.84 -41.47 3.15
C ALA A 152 22.25 -41.27 2.56
N GLN A 153 22.84 -40.08 2.67
CA GLN A 153 24.20 -39.77 2.21
C GLN A 153 25.27 -40.17 3.22
N ILE A 154 25.00 -39.99 4.51
CA ILE A 154 25.92 -40.38 5.59
C ILE A 154 25.85 -41.88 5.92
N GLY A 155 24.88 -42.60 5.33
CA GLY A 155 24.72 -44.04 5.50
C GLY A 155 23.83 -44.46 6.66
N ASP A 156 23.18 -43.51 7.35
CA ASP A 156 22.18 -43.82 8.38
C ASP A 156 20.85 -44.21 7.72
N GLN A 157 20.76 -45.50 7.39
CA GLN A 157 19.62 -46.06 6.67
C GLN A 157 18.35 -46.09 7.53
N GLN A 158 18.46 -46.31 8.84
CA GLN A 158 17.30 -46.35 9.71
C GLN A 158 16.63 -44.98 9.79
N LEU A 159 17.43 -43.93 9.97
CA LEU A 159 16.92 -42.56 10.04
C LEU A 159 16.43 -42.07 8.67
N ALA A 160 17.10 -42.46 7.58
CA ALA A 160 16.60 -42.20 6.23
C ALA A 160 15.20 -42.80 5.99
N MET A 161 15.01 -44.08 6.35
CA MET A 161 13.72 -44.76 6.25
C MET A 161 12.64 -44.11 7.13
N HIS A 162 13.01 -43.66 8.33
CA HIS A 162 12.10 -42.93 9.20
C HIS A 162 11.57 -41.66 8.51
N TYR A 163 12.47 -40.84 7.98
CA TYR A 163 12.06 -39.61 7.28
C TYR A 163 11.35 -39.88 5.94
N SER A 164 11.66 -40.96 5.21
CA SER A 164 10.87 -41.38 4.04
C SER A 164 9.40 -41.64 4.38
N ARG A 165 9.14 -42.33 5.51
CA ARG A 165 7.76 -42.59 5.96
C ARG A 165 7.04 -41.31 6.34
N LEU A 166 7.73 -40.41 7.05
CA LEU A 166 7.17 -39.10 7.40
C LEU A 166 6.88 -38.26 6.15
N PHE A 167 7.80 -38.24 5.19
CA PHE A 167 7.62 -37.56 3.91
C PHE A 167 6.41 -38.11 3.13
N LEU A 168 6.26 -39.43 3.07
CA LEU A 168 5.09 -40.05 2.43
C LEU A 168 3.78 -39.70 3.14
N ALA A 169 3.76 -39.73 4.47
CA ALA A 169 2.59 -39.37 5.25
C ALA A 169 2.18 -37.90 5.01
N SER A 170 3.14 -36.98 5.05
CA SER A 170 2.87 -35.55 4.79
C SER A 170 2.46 -35.29 3.35
N SER A 171 3.11 -35.94 2.38
CA SER A 171 2.77 -35.81 0.96
C SER A 171 1.34 -36.27 0.66
N LYS A 172 0.90 -37.37 1.28
CA LYS A 172 -0.49 -37.84 1.18
C LYS A 172 -1.50 -36.87 1.78
N ARG A 173 -1.17 -36.26 2.93
CA ARG A 173 -2.02 -35.23 3.55
C ARG A 173 -2.11 -33.96 2.71
N LEU A 174 -1.00 -33.58 2.06
CA LEU A 174 -0.96 -32.45 1.13
C LEU A 174 -1.75 -32.70 -0.16
N GLY A 175 -1.85 -33.97 -0.60
CA GLY A 175 -2.59 -34.36 -1.80
C GLY A 175 -1.92 -33.97 -3.12
N ASN A 176 -0.65 -33.55 -3.08
CA ASN A 176 0.10 -33.17 -4.29
C ASN A 176 0.68 -34.43 -4.97
N PRO A 177 0.27 -34.77 -6.21
CA PRO A 177 0.69 -36.01 -6.87
C PRO A 177 2.22 -36.14 -7.04
N MET A 178 2.90 -35.04 -7.34
CA MET A 178 4.36 -35.05 -7.49
C MET A 178 5.04 -35.37 -6.15
N TYR A 179 4.66 -34.73 -5.05
CA TYR A 179 5.25 -35.03 -3.74
C TYR A 179 4.98 -36.49 -3.34
N ILE A 180 3.78 -37.00 -3.61
CA ILE A 180 3.44 -38.39 -3.34
C ILE A 180 4.31 -39.34 -4.19
N ALA A 181 4.49 -39.06 -5.49
CA ALA A 181 5.35 -39.84 -6.37
C ALA A 181 6.81 -39.86 -5.89
N ASN A 182 7.37 -38.71 -5.51
CA ASN A 182 8.74 -38.65 -4.96
C ASN A 182 8.86 -39.39 -3.63
N ALA A 183 7.85 -39.32 -2.76
CA ALA A 183 7.86 -40.03 -1.49
C ALA A 183 7.81 -41.55 -1.66
N TYR A 184 6.99 -42.03 -2.60
CA TYR A 184 6.96 -43.45 -2.96
C TYR A 184 8.28 -43.94 -3.54
N GLU A 185 8.95 -43.13 -4.37
CA GLU A 185 10.29 -43.46 -4.85
C GLU A 185 11.31 -43.53 -3.72
N ASN A 186 11.27 -42.59 -2.77
CA ASN A 186 12.18 -42.60 -1.64
C ASN A 186 12.01 -43.88 -0.82
N MET A 187 10.77 -44.32 -0.60
CA MET A 187 10.46 -45.63 -0.01
C MET A 187 10.99 -46.79 -0.86
N ALA A 188 10.77 -46.77 -2.17
CA ALA A 188 11.28 -47.80 -3.08
C ALA A 188 12.82 -47.91 -2.99
N SER A 189 13.52 -46.78 -3.07
CA SER A 189 14.97 -46.71 -2.95
C SER A 189 15.47 -47.20 -1.59
N ASP A 190 14.78 -46.90 -0.51
CA ASP A 190 15.19 -47.36 0.83
C ASP A 190 15.04 -48.88 0.97
N HIS A 191 13.96 -49.44 0.43
CA HIS A 191 13.70 -50.88 0.41
C HIS A 191 14.67 -51.63 -0.51
N GLY A 192 15.01 -51.07 -1.67
CA GLY A 192 16.03 -51.63 -2.55
C GLY A 192 17.41 -51.70 -1.91
N ARG A 193 17.79 -50.68 -1.10
CA ARG A 193 19.06 -50.68 -0.36
C ARG A 193 19.15 -51.76 0.72
N VAL A 194 18.02 -52.19 1.31
CA VAL A 194 17.99 -53.34 2.24
C VAL A 194 17.74 -54.68 1.51
N GLY A 195 17.69 -54.69 0.18
CA GLY A 195 17.44 -55.91 -0.60
C GLY A 195 16.00 -56.41 -0.59
N ASN A 196 15.03 -55.60 -0.17
CA ASN A 196 13.61 -55.96 -0.23
C ASN A 196 13.01 -55.56 -1.58
N THR A 197 13.26 -56.40 -2.58
CA THR A 197 12.87 -56.17 -3.99
C THR A 197 11.36 -56.12 -4.18
N GLU A 198 10.59 -56.91 -3.43
CA GLU A 198 9.12 -56.89 -3.54
C GLU A 198 8.55 -55.54 -3.10
N ALA A 199 8.95 -55.05 -1.92
CA ALA A 199 8.51 -53.75 -1.44
C ALA A 199 9.01 -52.61 -2.34
N GLU A 200 10.25 -52.71 -2.82
CA GLU A 200 10.80 -51.76 -3.79
C GLU A 200 9.92 -51.63 -5.03
N ASN A 201 9.55 -52.76 -5.66
CA ASN A 201 8.72 -52.77 -6.87
C ASN A 201 7.31 -52.22 -6.58
N ASN A 202 6.68 -52.66 -5.49
CA ASN A 202 5.34 -52.18 -5.11
C ASN A 202 5.30 -50.65 -4.89
N TYR A 203 6.34 -50.11 -4.23
CA TYR A 203 6.45 -48.66 -4.04
C TYR A 203 6.79 -47.94 -5.34
N ARG A 204 7.61 -48.52 -6.22
CA ARG A 204 7.90 -47.97 -7.55
C ARG A 204 6.63 -47.88 -8.39
N ASP A 205 5.82 -48.92 -8.43
CA ASP A 205 4.56 -48.95 -9.19
C ASP A 205 3.58 -47.89 -8.67
N SER A 206 3.49 -47.77 -7.34
CA SER A 206 2.73 -46.69 -6.70
C SER A 206 3.25 -45.33 -7.14
N SER A 207 4.56 -45.14 -7.16
CA SER A 207 5.19 -43.88 -7.59
C SER A 207 4.82 -43.57 -9.05
N LEU A 208 4.97 -44.53 -9.97
CA LEU A 208 4.66 -44.38 -11.40
C LEU A 208 3.19 -44.08 -11.66
N TYR A 209 2.28 -44.64 -10.86
CA TYR A 209 0.87 -44.29 -10.90
C TYR A 209 0.65 -42.79 -10.63
N TYR A 210 1.27 -42.22 -9.60
CA TYR A 210 1.16 -40.78 -9.34
C TYR A 210 1.91 -39.93 -10.38
N VAL A 211 3.04 -40.41 -10.91
CA VAL A 211 3.73 -39.74 -12.04
C VAL A 211 2.82 -39.60 -13.24
N SER A 212 1.96 -40.59 -13.53
CA SER A 212 1.03 -40.53 -14.66
C SER A 212 0.04 -39.35 -14.59
N MET A 213 -0.26 -38.88 -13.37
CA MET A 213 -1.16 -37.76 -13.10
C MET A 213 -0.49 -36.38 -13.21
N CYS A 214 0.85 -36.35 -13.26
CA CYS A 214 1.61 -35.11 -13.35
C CYS A 214 1.65 -34.58 -14.79
N ASP A 215 1.88 -33.26 -14.91
CA ASP A 215 2.21 -32.65 -16.20
C ASP A 215 3.64 -33.02 -16.66
N ASP A 216 3.98 -32.68 -17.90
CA ASP A 216 5.30 -33.02 -18.48
C ASP A 216 6.46 -32.34 -17.74
N ARG A 217 6.21 -31.18 -17.12
CA ARG A 217 7.23 -30.47 -16.35
C ARG A 217 7.59 -31.26 -15.11
N ASP A 218 6.60 -31.68 -14.34
CA ASP A 218 6.79 -32.44 -13.12
C ASP A 218 7.27 -33.85 -13.43
N LYS A 219 6.76 -34.50 -14.48
CA LYS A 219 7.29 -35.79 -14.96
C LYS A 219 8.78 -35.73 -15.24
N ALA A 220 9.25 -34.73 -16.00
CA ALA A 220 10.67 -34.57 -16.29
C ALA A 220 11.51 -34.39 -15.00
N ARG A 221 11.01 -33.60 -14.04
CA ARG A 221 11.67 -33.40 -12.74
C ARG A 221 11.74 -34.70 -11.94
N ILE A 222 10.64 -35.45 -11.85
CA ILE A 222 10.57 -36.71 -11.12
C ILE A 222 11.51 -37.74 -11.74
N TYR A 223 11.49 -37.92 -13.06
CA TYR A 223 12.38 -38.86 -13.75
C TYR A 223 13.87 -38.51 -13.58
N ALA A 224 14.24 -37.23 -13.62
CA ALA A 224 15.61 -36.80 -13.33
C ALA A 224 16.02 -37.14 -11.89
N ASN A 225 15.11 -36.97 -10.92
CA ASN A 225 15.35 -37.35 -9.52
C ASN A 225 15.50 -38.87 -9.34
N TYR A 226 14.68 -39.66 -10.03
CA TYR A 226 14.75 -41.12 -9.96
C TYR A 226 16.09 -41.61 -10.50
N ALA A 227 16.50 -41.08 -11.65
CA ALA A 227 17.80 -41.40 -12.21
C ALA A 227 18.97 -41.01 -11.30
N ASN A 228 18.92 -39.84 -10.64
CA ASN A 228 19.94 -39.45 -9.67
C ASN A 228 20.05 -40.45 -8.50
N THR A 229 18.91 -40.93 -8.00
CA THR A 229 18.86 -41.95 -6.94
C THR A 229 19.42 -43.28 -7.42
N LEU A 230 19.03 -43.73 -8.62
CA LEU A 230 19.52 -44.95 -9.24
C LEU A 230 21.03 -44.90 -9.50
N ILE A 231 21.57 -43.77 -9.95
CA ILE A 231 23.02 -43.55 -10.13
C ILE A 231 23.77 -43.70 -8.81
N LYS A 232 23.25 -43.14 -7.71
CA LYS A 232 23.85 -43.31 -6.37
C LYS A 232 23.86 -44.78 -5.93
N ASN A 233 22.84 -45.53 -6.33
CA ASN A 233 22.74 -46.97 -6.07
C ASN A 233 23.43 -47.83 -7.17
N LYS A 234 24.19 -47.21 -8.09
CA LYS A 234 24.93 -47.87 -9.20
C LYS A 234 24.04 -48.65 -10.21
N ARG A 235 22.74 -48.33 -10.29
CA ARG A 235 21.78 -48.92 -11.23
C ARG A 235 21.73 -48.12 -12.54
N TYR A 236 22.83 -48.16 -13.27
CA TYR A 236 23.06 -47.29 -14.43
C TYR A 236 22.07 -47.49 -15.61
N PRO A 237 21.69 -48.73 -16.01
CA PRO A 237 20.77 -48.93 -17.13
C PRO A 237 19.38 -48.31 -16.88
N GLU A 238 18.85 -48.49 -15.68
CA GLU A 238 17.56 -47.93 -15.29
C GLU A 238 17.63 -46.40 -15.17
N ALA A 239 18.72 -45.88 -14.59
CA ALA A 239 18.93 -44.44 -14.52
C ALA A 239 18.99 -43.80 -15.91
N LYS A 240 19.61 -44.48 -16.89
CA LYS A 240 19.70 -44.03 -18.27
C LYS A 240 18.31 -43.90 -18.90
N GLN A 241 17.45 -44.90 -18.73
CA GLN A 241 16.08 -44.87 -19.25
C GLN A 241 15.31 -43.66 -18.71
N TYR A 242 15.34 -43.43 -17.39
CA TYR A 242 14.63 -42.28 -16.80
C TYR A 242 15.25 -40.93 -17.23
N LEU A 243 16.57 -40.83 -17.38
CA LEU A 243 17.20 -39.62 -17.92
C LEU A 243 16.82 -39.37 -19.38
N GLU A 244 16.77 -40.41 -20.21
CA GLU A 244 16.35 -40.31 -21.61
C GLU A 244 14.90 -39.82 -21.72
N GLU A 245 13.99 -40.31 -20.89
CA GLU A 245 12.62 -39.79 -20.81
C GLU A 245 12.59 -38.35 -20.28
N ALA A 246 13.38 -38.02 -19.25
CA ALA A 246 13.46 -36.66 -18.73
C ALA A 246 13.93 -35.66 -19.80
N VAL A 247 14.97 -35.98 -20.58
CA VAL A 247 15.45 -35.09 -21.65
C VAL A 247 14.54 -35.04 -22.86
N LYS A 248 13.75 -36.10 -23.15
CA LYS A 248 12.72 -36.05 -24.18
C LYS A 248 11.62 -35.05 -23.82
N LEU A 249 11.17 -35.06 -22.56
CA LEU A 249 10.15 -34.15 -22.06
C LEU A 249 10.69 -32.72 -21.93
N ARG A 250 11.82 -32.56 -21.23
CA ARG A 250 12.49 -31.26 -21.05
C ARG A 250 14.02 -31.42 -21.01
N PRO A 251 14.71 -31.11 -22.12
CA PRO A 251 16.17 -31.13 -22.17
C PRO A 251 16.75 -30.09 -21.21
N LYS A 252 17.65 -30.49 -20.31
CA LYS A 252 18.53 -29.55 -19.58
C LYS A 252 19.96 -30.06 -19.48
N ALA A 253 20.86 -29.13 -19.19
CA ALA A 253 22.30 -29.39 -19.19
C ALA A 253 22.71 -30.49 -18.21
N ASN A 254 22.13 -30.51 -17.01
CA ASN A 254 22.46 -31.46 -15.96
C ASN A 254 22.20 -32.92 -16.37
N GLU A 255 21.04 -33.19 -16.98
CA GLU A 255 20.65 -34.53 -17.40
C GLU A 255 21.63 -35.08 -18.46
N TYR A 256 22.09 -34.24 -19.39
CA TYR A 256 23.16 -34.61 -20.33
C TYR A 256 24.51 -34.84 -19.63
N VAL A 257 24.86 -34.07 -18.60
CA VAL A 257 26.06 -34.36 -17.79
C VAL A 257 25.97 -35.76 -17.17
N MET A 258 24.79 -36.12 -16.63
CA MET A 258 24.55 -37.40 -15.98
C MET A 258 24.51 -38.57 -16.98
N LEU A 259 23.88 -38.39 -18.15
CA LEU A 259 23.94 -39.36 -19.26
C LEU A 259 25.39 -39.62 -19.71
N GLY A 260 26.22 -38.57 -19.77
CA GLY A 260 27.63 -38.74 -20.10
C GLY A 260 28.41 -39.52 -19.04
N LYS A 261 28.11 -39.31 -17.75
CA LYS A 261 28.68 -40.12 -16.66
C LYS A 261 28.28 -41.59 -16.76
N ILE A 262 27.02 -41.87 -17.04
CA ILE A 262 26.53 -43.24 -17.24
C ILE A 262 27.24 -43.89 -18.42
N ALA A 263 27.26 -43.23 -19.58
CA ALA A 263 27.93 -43.76 -20.77
C ALA A 263 29.41 -44.05 -20.51
N LYS A 264 30.10 -43.21 -19.72
CA LYS A 264 31.49 -43.49 -19.30
C LYS A 264 31.58 -44.77 -18.47
N GLN A 265 30.70 -44.96 -17.49
CA GLN A 265 30.66 -46.17 -16.66
C GLN A 265 30.36 -47.43 -17.48
N GLU A 266 29.54 -47.30 -18.52
CA GLU A 266 29.24 -48.38 -19.48
C GLU A 266 30.40 -48.64 -20.48
N GLY A 267 31.48 -47.85 -20.45
CA GLY A 267 32.58 -47.94 -21.40
C GLY A 267 32.32 -47.26 -22.76
N ASP A 268 31.11 -46.74 -22.98
CA ASP A 268 30.75 -45.95 -24.17
C ASP A 268 31.37 -44.54 -24.10
N THR A 269 32.65 -44.46 -24.46
CA THR A 269 33.37 -43.19 -24.41
C THR A 269 32.89 -42.20 -25.47
N ILE A 270 32.32 -42.68 -26.59
CA ILE A 270 31.81 -41.82 -27.67
C ILE A 270 30.51 -41.16 -27.19
N GLY A 271 29.58 -41.95 -26.64
CA GLY A 271 28.36 -41.43 -26.03
C GLY A 271 28.64 -40.53 -24.84
N ALA A 272 29.64 -40.86 -24.00
CA ALA A 272 30.05 -40.00 -22.88
C ALA A 272 30.46 -38.60 -23.36
N ARG A 273 31.37 -38.55 -24.35
CA ARG A 273 31.81 -37.31 -24.98
C ARG A 273 30.64 -36.53 -25.57
N ARG A 274 29.82 -37.19 -26.40
CA ARG A 274 28.68 -36.55 -27.09
C ARG A 274 27.71 -35.89 -26.10
N ASN A 275 27.42 -36.57 -24.99
CA ASN A 275 26.53 -36.04 -23.96
C ASN A 275 27.15 -34.86 -23.20
N TRP A 276 28.43 -34.91 -22.84
CA TRP A 276 29.10 -33.76 -22.21
C TRP A 276 29.23 -32.56 -23.15
N GLU A 277 29.54 -32.79 -24.42
CA GLU A 277 29.53 -31.74 -25.45
C GLU A 277 28.12 -31.15 -25.62
N LYS A 278 27.08 -31.98 -25.61
CA LYS A 278 25.69 -31.51 -25.63
C LYS A 278 25.35 -30.66 -24.41
N ALA A 279 25.76 -31.07 -23.20
CA ALA A 279 25.57 -30.29 -21.98
C ALA A 279 26.18 -28.88 -22.07
N ILE A 280 27.36 -28.76 -22.69
CA ILE A 280 28.06 -27.47 -22.87
C ILE A 280 27.24 -26.52 -23.76
N THR A 281 26.48 -27.02 -24.74
CA THR A 281 25.69 -26.18 -25.66
C THR A 281 24.57 -25.38 -24.98
N PHE A 282 24.16 -25.77 -23.76
CA PHE A 282 23.17 -25.02 -22.98
C PHE A 282 23.74 -23.74 -22.36
N ASN A 283 25.06 -23.54 -22.41
CA ASN A 283 25.74 -22.36 -21.88
C ASN A 283 25.46 -22.08 -20.39
N GLU A 284 25.17 -23.13 -19.61
CA GLU A 284 24.98 -23.03 -18.16
C GLU A 284 26.33 -23.25 -17.45
N PRO A 285 26.96 -22.20 -16.86
CA PRO A 285 28.36 -22.26 -16.43
C PRO A 285 28.67 -23.44 -15.51
N ARG A 286 27.81 -23.72 -14.53
CA ARG A 286 27.96 -24.83 -13.57
C ARG A 286 28.07 -26.19 -14.27
N PHE A 287 27.21 -26.45 -15.25
CA PHE A 287 27.16 -27.73 -15.95
C PHE A 287 28.22 -27.80 -17.05
N SER A 288 28.49 -26.69 -17.75
CA SER A 288 29.58 -26.59 -18.71
C SER A 288 30.94 -26.86 -18.07
N ILE A 289 31.27 -26.23 -16.95
CA ILE A 289 32.51 -26.49 -16.19
C ILE A 289 32.61 -27.96 -15.81
N THR A 290 31.51 -28.54 -15.33
CA THR A 290 31.46 -29.97 -14.94
C THR A 290 31.70 -30.89 -16.15
N ALA A 291 31.05 -30.62 -17.28
CA ALA A 291 31.22 -31.35 -18.52
C ALA A 291 32.66 -31.26 -19.06
N TYR A 292 33.26 -30.06 -19.08
CA TYR A 292 34.66 -29.86 -19.46
C TYR A 292 35.62 -30.63 -18.56
N LYS A 293 35.40 -30.65 -17.24
CA LYS A 293 36.20 -31.47 -16.30
C LYS A 293 36.07 -32.97 -16.58
N HIS A 294 34.88 -33.46 -16.91
CA HIS A 294 34.71 -34.86 -17.30
C HIS A 294 35.42 -35.20 -18.61
N LEU A 295 35.32 -34.33 -19.62
CA LEU A 295 36.07 -34.47 -20.88
C LEU A 295 37.58 -34.47 -20.64
N ALA A 296 38.09 -33.57 -19.78
CA ALA A 296 39.51 -33.52 -19.42
C ALA A 296 39.98 -34.85 -18.82
N ASN A 297 39.27 -35.37 -17.81
CA ASN A 297 39.62 -36.64 -17.17
C ASN A 297 39.61 -37.81 -18.17
N MET A 298 38.64 -37.82 -19.10
CA MET A 298 38.58 -38.83 -20.16
C MET A 298 39.79 -38.75 -21.12
N TYR A 299 40.29 -37.55 -21.44
CA TYR A 299 41.50 -37.40 -22.25
C TYR A 299 42.78 -37.78 -21.50
N ILE A 300 42.86 -37.46 -20.19
CA ILE A 300 43.97 -37.88 -19.31
C ILE A 300 44.06 -39.41 -19.27
N GLU A 301 42.94 -40.10 -19.05
CA GLU A 301 42.89 -41.58 -19.03
C GLU A 301 43.36 -42.21 -20.34
N ARG A 302 43.30 -41.48 -21.45
CA ARG A 302 43.77 -41.90 -22.79
C ARG A 302 45.19 -41.44 -23.12
N GLY A 303 45.85 -40.72 -22.22
CA GLY A 303 47.18 -40.13 -22.45
C GLY A 303 47.20 -38.90 -23.37
N ASP A 304 46.05 -38.36 -23.75
CA ASP A 304 45.94 -37.17 -24.60
C ASP A 304 45.97 -35.89 -23.75
N TYR A 305 47.15 -35.60 -23.19
CA TYR A 305 47.34 -34.49 -22.27
C TYR A 305 47.11 -33.11 -22.92
N LEU A 306 47.35 -32.98 -24.23
CA LEU A 306 47.13 -31.73 -24.94
C LEU A 306 45.64 -31.38 -24.98
N ARG A 307 44.78 -32.34 -25.36
CA ARG A 307 43.33 -32.10 -25.33
C ARG A 307 42.81 -31.94 -23.92
N ALA A 308 43.33 -32.70 -22.95
CA ALA A 308 42.97 -32.54 -21.55
C ALA A 308 43.24 -31.11 -21.05
N LEU A 309 44.44 -30.58 -21.32
CA LEU A 309 44.82 -29.21 -20.97
C LEU A 309 43.88 -28.18 -21.60
N TRP A 310 43.50 -28.37 -22.87
CA TRP A 310 42.53 -27.49 -23.53
C TRP A 310 41.17 -27.50 -22.85
N GLN A 311 40.65 -28.67 -22.44
CA GLN A 311 39.38 -28.76 -21.72
C GLN A 311 39.45 -28.08 -20.34
N VAL A 312 40.56 -28.27 -19.60
CA VAL A 312 40.78 -27.60 -18.31
C VAL A 312 40.83 -26.08 -18.48
N ALA A 313 41.60 -25.60 -19.46
CA ALA A 313 41.68 -24.16 -19.77
C ALA A 313 40.32 -23.56 -20.13
N LYS A 314 39.45 -24.30 -20.83
CA LYS A 314 38.07 -23.88 -21.09
C LYS A 314 37.22 -23.85 -19.82
N ALA A 315 37.30 -24.87 -18.97
CA ALA A 315 36.60 -24.88 -17.68
C ALA A 315 37.03 -23.68 -16.81
N ASP A 316 38.33 -23.40 -16.74
CA ASP A 316 38.88 -22.31 -15.94
C ASP A 316 38.50 -20.94 -16.51
N SER A 317 38.56 -20.77 -17.84
CA SER A 317 38.12 -19.54 -18.50
C SER A 317 36.64 -19.26 -18.25
N ILE A 318 35.77 -20.27 -18.36
CA ILE A 318 34.34 -20.13 -18.03
C ILE A 318 34.16 -19.84 -16.56
N ASN A 319 34.91 -20.49 -15.66
CA ASN A 319 34.83 -20.24 -14.23
C ASN A 319 35.24 -18.80 -13.89
N VAL A 320 36.36 -18.30 -14.42
CA VAL A 320 36.81 -16.91 -14.23
C VAL A 320 35.78 -15.93 -14.78
N ALA A 321 35.31 -16.13 -16.02
CA ALA A 321 34.29 -15.28 -16.61
C ALA A 321 32.98 -15.31 -15.82
N TYR A 322 32.57 -16.48 -15.33
CA TYR A 322 31.38 -16.65 -14.49
C TYR A 322 31.53 -15.94 -13.14
N GLN A 323 32.69 -16.05 -12.47
CA GLN A 323 32.96 -15.34 -11.22
C GLN A 323 33.02 -13.83 -11.44
N GLU A 324 33.60 -13.37 -12.54
CA GLU A 324 33.69 -11.94 -12.86
C GLU A 324 32.33 -11.36 -13.24
N GLN A 325 31.56 -12.07 -14.07
CA GLN A 325 30.17 -11.73 -14.39
C GLN A 325 29.33 -11.70 -13.11
N LYS A 326 29.51 -12.67 -12.21
CA LYS A 326 28.85 -12.69 -10.90
C LYS A 326 29.20 -11.44 -10.08
N ARG A 327 30.48 -11.09 -9.95
CA ARG A 327 30.92 -9.87 -9.25
C ARG A 327 30.33 -8.60 -9.88
N THR A 328 30.33 -8.54 -11.20
CA THR A 328 29.78 -7.41 -11.97
C THR A 328 28.28 -7.30 -11.78
N LEU A 329 27.54 -8.41 -11.84
CA LEU A 329 26.09 -8.45 -11.60
C LEU A 329 25.77 -8.06 -10.16
N GLU A 330 26.51 -8.57 -9.18
CA GLU A 330 26.36 -8.18 -7.77
C GLU A 330 26.57 -6.67 -7.59
N LEU A 331 27.63 -6.10 -8.19
CA LEU A 331 27.92 -4.67 -8.13
C LEU A 331 26.83 -3.85 -8.82
N ALA A 332 26.41 -4.25 -10.02
CA ALA A 332 25.35 -3.59 -10.77
C ALA A 332 24.00 -3.67 -10.05
N GLU A 333 23.70 -4.77 -9.35
CA GLU A 333 22.50 -4.91 -8.53
C GLU A 333 22.55 -3.99 -7.30
N VAL A 334 23.71 -3.87 -6.64
CA VAL A 334 23.91 -2.91 -5.55
C VAL A 334 23.70 -1.48 -6.05
N GLN A 335 24.30 -1.11 -7.18
CA GLN A 335 24.16 0.22 -7.78
C GLN A 335 22.71 0.49 -8.18
N ARG A 336 22.06 -0.41 -8.92
CA ARG A 336 20.66 -0.26 -9.34
C ARG A 336 19.73 -0.10 -8.13
N ARG A 337 19.98 -0.84 -7.05
CA ARG A 337 19.22 -0.73 -5.80
C ARG A 337 19.41 0.65 -5.16
N TYR A 338 20.64 1.17 -5.13
CA TYR A 338 20.92 2.51 -4.64
C TYR A 338 20.23 3.59 -5.50
N ASP A 339 20.40 3.55 -6.82
CA ASP A 339 19.82 4.55 -7.72
C ASP A 339 18.29 4.58 -7.60
N LYS A 340 17.66 3.41 -7.55
CA LYS A 340 16.21 3.29 -7.33
C LYS A 340 15.77 3.90 -6.01
N THR A 341 16.51 3.62 -4.93
CA THR A 341 16.26 4.17 -3.60
C THR A 341 16.27 5.69 -3.60
N VAL A 342 17.26 6.29 -4.27
CA VAL A 342 17.41 7.75 -4.36
C VAL A 342 16.19 8.36 -5.06
N VAL A 343 15.77 7.80 -6.21
CA VAL A 343 14.62 8.29 -6.96
C VAL A 343 13.33 8.22 -6.14
N GLU A 344 13.08 7.10 -5.47
CA GLU A 344 11.84 6.93 -4.70
C GLU A 344 11.81 7.74 -3.41
N LYS A 345 12.97 7.97 -2.76
CA LYS A 345 13.08 8.95 -1.66
C LYS A 345 12.69 10.35 -2.15
N ALA A 346 13.24 10.79 -3.28
CA ALA A 346 12.89 12.08 -3.86
C ALA A 346 11.39 12.20 -4.22
N LEU A 347 10.78 11.13 -4.74
CA LEU A 347 9.33 11.08 -5.00
C LEU A 347 8.51 11.17 -3.69
N THR A 348 8.96 10.49 -2.64
CA THR A 348 8.30 10.48 -1.32
C THR A 348 8.40 11.86 -0.66
N GLU A 349 9.58 12.48 -0.67
CA GLU A 349 9.77 13.85 -0.18
C GLU A 349 8.90 14.85 -0.94
N ARG A 350 8.84 14.73 -2.27
CA ARG A 350 7.97 15.56 -3.11
C ARG A 350 6.48 15.36 -2.77
N LYS A 351 6.05 14.12 -2.55
CA LYS A 351 4.66 13.82 -2.14
C LYS A 351 4.36 14.43 -0.76
N ASN A 352 5.27 14.27 0.19
CA ASN A 352 5.11 14.81 1.54
C ASN A 352 5.07 16.34 1.52
N PHE A 353 5.88 16.99 0.69
CA PHE A 353 5.84 18.44 0.48
C PHE A 353 4.49 18.92 -0.05
N TRP A 354 3.90 18.23 -1.02
CA TRP A 354 2.55 18.58 -1.50
C TRP A 354 1.46 18.30 -0.47
N LEU A 355 1.58 17.22 0.31
CA LEU A 355 0.66 16.91 1.40
C LEU A 355 0.70 17.98 2.50
N THR A 356 1.87 18.48 2.89
CA THR A 356 1.98 19.56 3.89
C THR A 356 1.36 20.85 3.38
N ILE A 357 1.58 21.22 2.10
CA ILE A 357 0.90 22.37 1.47
C ILE A 357 -0.61 22.19 1.50
N ALA A 358 -1.13 21.01 1.15
CA ALA A 358 -2.57 20.74 1.16
C ALA A 358 -3.18 20.85 2.57
N LEU A 359 -2.48 20.34 3.60
CA LEU A 359 -2.90 20.45 5.00
C LEU A 359 -2.94 21.91 5.47
N ILE A 360 -1.92 22.72 5.13
CA ILE A 360 -1.89 24.15 5.44
C ILE A 360 -3.05 24.86 4.75
N ALA A 361 -3.29 24.61 3.47
CA ALA A 361 -4.41 25.21 2.74
C ALA A 361 -5.78 24.87 3.35
N MET A 362 -5.99 23.60 3.74
CA MET A 362 -7.22 23.19 4.43
C MET A 362 -7.39 23.88 5.79
N SER A 363 -6.30 24.07 6.54
CA SER A 363 -6.35 24.78 7.84
C SER A 363 -6.71 26.27 7.67
N VAL A 364 -6.17 26.93 6.63
CA VAL A 364 -6.50 28.33 6.30
C VAL A 364 -7.97 28.47 5.90
N LEU A 365 -8.47 27.55 5.06
CA LEU A 365 -9.88 27.53 4.66
C LEU A 365 -10.82 27.30 5.86
N MET A 366 -10.43 26.44 6.80
CA MET A 366 -11.19 26.21 8.03
C MET A 366 -11.26 27.46 8.91
N ILE A 367 -10.14 28.19 9.06
CA ILE A 367 -10.11 29.45 9.82
C ILE A 367 -11.00 30.50 9.14
N ALA A 368 -10.90 30.65 7.82
CA ALA A 368 -11.73 31.57 7.06
C ALA A 368 -13.22 31.24 7.24
N LEU A 369 -13.60 29.95 7.19
CA LEU A 369 -14.96 29.50 7.43
C LEU A 369 -15.45 29.85 8.85
N ILE A 370 -14.61 29.65 9.87
CA ILE A 370 -14.94 30.03 11.26
C ILE A 370 -15.17 31.53 11.38
N VAL A 371 -14.32 32.36 10.75
CA VAL A 371 -14.46 33.82 10.74
C VAL A 371 -15.77 34.23 10.06
N VAL A 372 -16.09 33.66 8.90
CA VAL A 372 -17.35 33.92 8.19
C VAL A 372 -18.56 33.54 9.05
N ILE A 373 -18.54 32.35 9.68
CA ILE A 373 -19.61 31.92 10.58
C ILE A 373 -19.74 32.85 11.79
N TYR A 374 -18.63 33.32 12.36
CA TYR A 374 -18.62 34.29 13.45
C TYR A 374 -19.28 35.60 13.04
N TYR A 375 -18.91 36.16 11.89
CA TYR A 375 -19.51 37.40 11.38
C TYR A 375 -21.00 37.25 11.09
N ILE A 376 -21.42 36.15 10.47
CA ILE A 376 -22.85 35.88 10.20
C ILE A 376 -23.65 35.79 11.50
N ARG A 377 -23.13 35.08 12.52
CA ARG A 377 -23.80 34.97 13.83
C ARG A 377 -23.87 36.31 14.56
N LYS A 378 -22.75 37.02 14.64
CA LYS A 378 -22.69 38.34 15.27
C LYS A 378 -23.67 39.32 14.63
N ASN A 379 -23.77 39.32 13.30
CA ASN A 379 -24.71 40.19 12.59
C ASN A 379 -26.17 39.80 12.85
N LYS A 380 -26.48 38.50 12.91
CA LYS A 380 -27.82 38.02 13.26
C LYS A 380 -28.23 38.42 14.67
N ASP A 381 -27.34 38.25 15.65
CA ASP A 381 -27.59 38.63 17.05
C ASP A 381 -27.79 40.14 17.18
N TYR A 382 -26.97 40.92 16.47
CA TYR A 382 -27.08 42.38 16.42
C TYR A 382 -28.45 42.85 15.90
N LYS A 383 -28.91 42.26 14.79
CA LYS A 383 -30.22 42.57 14.21
C LYS A 383 -31.38 42.20 15.15
N SER A 384 -31.30 41.03 15.79
CA SER A 384 -32.32 40.58 16.75
C SER A 384 -32.50 41.53 17.94
N ILE A 385 -31.42 42.15 18.43
CA ILE A 385 -31.48 43.10 19.55
C ILE A 385 -32.14 44.41 19.10
N ILE A 386 -31.88 44.88 17.89
CA ILE A 386 -32.52 46.09 17.35
C ILE A 386 -34.03 45.87 17.19
N ASP A 387 -34.44 44.73 16.64
CA ASP A 387 -35.86 44.38 16.46
C ASP A 387 -36.60 44.36 17.82
N GLN A 388 -35.98 43.82 18.87
CA GLN A 388 -36.54 43.83 20.23
C GLN A 388 -36.69 45.24 20.80
N ASN A 389 -35.65 46.08 20.66
CA ASN A 389 -35.71 47.46 21.12
C ASN A 389 -36.82 48.24 20.42
N ILE A 390 -37.00 48.06 19.10
CA ILE A 390 -38.06 48.71 18.34
C ILE A 390 -39.44 48.29 18.86
N LYS A 391 -39.63 46.99 19.11
CA LYS A 391 -40.89 46.47 19.65
C LYS A 391 -41.20 47.07 21.02
N GLN A 392 -40.20 47.13 21.91
CA GLN A 392 -40.37 47.72 23.24
C GLN A 392 -40.68 49.22 23.17
N ILE A 393 -40.00 49.98 22.32
CA ILE A 393 -40.30 51.41 22.10
C ILE A 393 -41.77 51.61 21.67
N TYR A 394 -42.30 50.70 20.86
CA TYR A 394 -43.70 50.76 20.42
C TYR A 394 -44.69 50.44 21.56
N GLU A 395 -44.42 49.40 22.35
CA GLU A 395 -45.23 49.02 23.52
C GLU A 395 -45.21 50.13 24.59
N ASP A 396 -44.04 50.69 24.89
CA ASP A 396 -43.86 51.82 25.82
C ASP A 396 -44.65 53.04 25.34
N LYS A 397 -44.61 53.35 24.03
CA LYS A 397 -45.38 54.46 23.44
C LYS A 397 -46.88 54.27 23.61
N GLN A 398 -47.41 53.09 23.30
CA GLN A 398 -48.84 52.80 23.49
C GLN A 398 -49.25 52.91 24.96
N ARG A 399 -48.38 52.47 25.88
CA ARG A 399 -48.64 52.56 27.31
C ARG A 399 -48.62 54.00 27.80
N ILE A 400 -47.69 54.83 27.33
CA ILE A 400 -47.65 56.28 27.61
C ILE A 400 -48.94 56.96 27.12
N ASP A 401 -49.36 56.69 25.89
CA ASP A 401 -50.59 57.24 25.30
C ASP A 401 -51.82 56.85 26.13
N PHE A 402 -51.89 55.59 26.59
CA PHE A 402 -52.94 55.11 27.48
C PHE A 402 -52.92 55.76 28.87
N LEU A 403 -51.76 55.81 29.54
CA LEU A 403 -51.64 56.41 30.87
C LEU A 403 -51.98 57.91 30.86
N THR A 404 -51.59 58.61 29.80
CA THR A 404 -51.90 60.03 29.61
C THR A 404 -53.40 60.26 29.40
N SER A 405 -54.13 59.28 28.87
CA SER A 405 -55.60 59.32 28.72
C SER A 405 -56.38 59.05 30.02
N MET A 406 -55.74 58.49 31.06
CA MET A 406 -56.39 58.14 32.34
C MET A 406 -56.42 59.28 33.38
N GLY A 407 -55.87 60.46 33.07
CA GLY A 407 -55.92 61.64 33.95
C GLY A 407 -54.69 61.87 34.83
N THR A 408 -54.75 62.89 35.69
CA THR A 408 -53.59 63.46 36.43
C THR A 408 -52.94 62.51 37.44
N GLU A 409 -53.61 61.43 37.84
CA GLU A 409 -53.10 60.46 38.82
C GLU A 409 -51.94 59.61 38.29
N PHE A 410 -51.81 59.45 36.97
CA PHE A 410 -50.78 58.61 36.32
C PHE A 410 -49.67 59.43 35.62
N GLU A 411 -49.60 60.74 35.86
CA GLU A 411 -48.69 61.65 35.14
C GLU A 411 -47.21 61.37 35.46
N GLU A 412 -46.87 61.04 36.71
CA GLU A 412 -45.49 60.69 37.08
C GLU A 412 -45.03 59.35 36.47
N GLU A 413 -45.91 58.35 36.43
CA GLU A 413 -45.62 57.05 35.80
C GLU A 413 -45.39 57.21 34.29
N ALA A 414 -46.22 58.04 33.63
CA ALA A 414 -46.04 58.37 32.21
C ALA A 414 -44.71 59.10 31.94
N LYS A 415 -44.33 60.08 32.78
CA LYS A 415 -43.04 60.79 32.65
C LYS A 415 -41.84 59.86 32.82
N LEU A 416 -41.88 58.97 33.80
CA LEU A 416 -40.80 58.00 34.04
C LEU A 416 -40.64 57.04 32.86
N LEU A 417 -41.75 56.51 32.34
CA LEU A 417 -41.74 55.61 31.18
C LEU A 417 -41.26 56.33 29.91
N GLN A 418 -41.61 57.61 29.75
CA GLN A 418 -41.15 58.45 28.65
C GLN A 418 -39.62 58.68 28.69
N GLU A 419 -39.04 58.86 29.88
CA GLU A 419 -37.59 58.97 30.04
C GLU A 419 -36.87 57.65 29.71
N GLN A 420 -37.41 56.52 30.13
CA GLN A 420 -36.88 55.19 29.82
C GLN A 420 -36.93 54.88 28.32
N MET A 421 -38.07 55.15 27.68
CA MET A 421 -38.24 55.01 26.23
C MET A 421 -37.26 55.92 25.48
N LEU A 422 -37.03 57.15 25.94
CA LEU A 422 -36.07 58.07 25.32
C LEU A 422 -34.63 57.53 25.39
N LYS A 423 -34.21 57.00 26.55
CA LYS A 423 -32.91 56.35 26.72
C LYS A 423 -32.75 55.14 25.78
N LEU A 424 -33.78 54.30 25.68
CA LEU A 424 -33.78 53.13 24.79
C LEU A 424 -33.75 53.55 23.31
N LYS A 425 -34.48 54.61 22.95
CA LYS A 425 -34.47 55.20 21.61
C LYS A 425 -33.09 55.74 21.24
N GLN A 426 -32.44 56.46 22.15
CA GLN A 426 -31.08 56.97 21.95
C GLN A 426 -30.06 55.83 21.82
N ALA A 427 -30.14 54.80 22.67
CA ALA A 427 -29.26 53.63 22.58
C ALA A 427 -29.44 52.87 21.25
N THR A 428 -30.66 52.80 20.74
CA THR A 428 -30.98 52.15 19.45
C THR A 428 -30.54 53.01 18.26
N ALA A 429 -30.70 54.33 18.34
CA ALA A 429 -30.20 55.27 17.34
C ALA A 429 -28.66 55.30 17.27
N MET A 430 -27.96 55.17 18.41
CA MET A 430 -26.50 55.03 18.43
C MET A 430 -26.05 53.73 17.77
N ARG A 431 -26.84 52.65 17.90
CA ARG A 431 -26.59 51.38 17.21
C ARG A 431 -26.83 51.55 15.69
N LEU A 432 -27.89 52.25 15.28
CA LEU A 432 -28.15 52.65 13.89
C LEU A 432 -27.27 53.84 13.40
N GLY A 433 -26.14 54.10 14.06
CA GLY A 433 -25.36 55.33 13.89
C GLY A 433 -24.91 55.63 12.46
N SER A 434 -24.64 54.61 11.64
CA SER A 434 -24.38 54.78 10.20
C SER A 434 -25.60 55.32 9.46
N GLY A 435 -26.78 54.77 9.71
CA GLY A 435 -28.05 55.22 9.14
C GLY A 435 -28.40 56.66 9.52
N LYS A 436 -28.11 57.06 10.76
CA LYS A 436 -28.26 58.46 11.20
C LYS A 436 -27.37 59.41 10.41
N VAL A 437 -26.09 59.09 10.27
CA VAL A 437 -25.13 59.93 9.51
C VAL A 437 -25.56 60.06 8.05
N VAL A 438 -25.98 58.95 7.43
CA VAL A 438 -26.47 58.95 6.06
C VAL A 438 -27.76 59.77 5.94
N TYR A 439 -28.68 59.62 6.89
CA TYR A 439 -29.93 60.40 6.91
C TYR A 439 -29.68 61.90 7.07
N GLU A 440 -28.83 62.31 8.02
CA GLU A 440 -28.51 63.73 8.25
C GLU A 440 -27.80 64.35 7.04
N ALA A 441 -26.86 63.62 6.41
CA ALA A 441 -26.23 64.07 5.17
C ALA A 441 -27.27 64.27 4.05
N VAL A 442 -28.13 63.28 3.81
CA VAL A 442 -29.20 63.36 2.80
C VAL A 442 -30.17 64.50 3.12
N ALA A 443 -30.61 64.65 4.38
CA ALA A 443 -31.54 65.70 4.82
C ALA A 443 -30.96 67.11 4.66
N ASN A 444 -29.65 67.27 4.82
CA ASN A 444 -28.95 68.55 4.61
C ASN A 444 -28.64 68.85 3.13
N GLY A 445 -29.04 67.97 2.21
CA GLY A 445 -28.81 68.14 0.77
C GLY A 445 -27.41 67.71 0.31
N ASP A 446 -26.64 67.03 1.17
CA ASP A 446 -25.37 66.44 0.77
C ASP A 446 -25.61 65.27 -0.19
N LYS A 447 -24.66 65.10 -1.11
CA LYS A 447 -24.70 64.06 -2.13
C LYS A 447 -23.77 62.93 -1.70
N PRO A 448 -24.28 61.80 -1.19
CA PRO A 448 -23.43 60.69 -0.81
C PRO A 448 -22.73 60.18 -2.07
N HIS A 449 -21.39 60.27 -2.11
CA HIS A 449 -20.60 59.93 -3.31
C HIS A 449 -20.83 58.48 -3.80
N GLU A 450 -21.38 57.63 -2.93
CA GLU A 450 -21.84 56.28 -3.25
C GLU A 450 -23.00 55.90 -2.32
N PHE A 451 -24.24 55.91 -2.83
CA PHE A 451 -25.43 55.42 -2.11
C PHE A 451 -25.54 53.90 -2.31
N SER A 452 -24.61 53.17 -1.70
CA SER A 452 -24.52 51.71 -1.79
C SER A 452 -25.75 51.02 -1.19
N LYS A 453 -25.96 49.74 -1.53
CA LYS A 453 -27.07 48.96 -0.94
C LYS A 453 -27.04 48.92 0.60
N GLU A 454 -25.85 48.92 1.20
CA GLU A 454 -25.69 48.95 2.66
C GLU A 454 -26.12 50.30 3.23
N LYS A 455 -25.68 51.43 2.62
CA LYS A 455 -26.10 52.77 3.05
C LYS A 455 -27.57 53.05 2.81
N GLU A 456 -28.15 52.50 1.73
CA GLU A 456 -29.60 52.54 1.49
C GLU A 456 -30.38 51.81 2.58
N GLN A 457 -29.93 50.62 2.97
CA GLN A 457 -30.56 49.85 4.04
C GLN A 457 -30.45 50.58 5.37
N ASP A 458 -29.27 51.09 5.71
CA ASP A 458 -29.05 51.88 6.94
C ASP A 458 -29.90 53.16 6.96
N PHE A 459 -30.02 53.86 5.82
CA PHE A 459 -30.87 55.03 5.67
C PHE A 459 -32.35 54.70 5.89
N ILE A 460 -32.84 53.62 5.26
CA ILE A 460 -34.21 53.15 5.43
C ILE A 460 -34.46 52.74 6.88
N ASP A 461 -33.56 51.96 7.47
CA ASP A 461 -33.69 51.45 8.84
C ASP A 461 -33.74 52.61 9.84
N TYR A 462 -32.90 53.63 9.65
CA TYR A 462 -32.94 54.84 10.49
C TYR A 462 -34.21 55.68 10.27
N TYR A 463 -34.66 55.83 9.02
CA TYR A 463 -35.90 56.57 8.73
C TYR A 463 -37.13 55.86 9.31
N ALA A 464 -37.24 54.55 9.08
CA ALA A 464 -38.30 53.70 9.61
C ALA A 464 -38.31 53.66 11.15
N PHE A 465 -37.15 53.80 11.77
CA PHE A 465 -37.04 53.96 13.21
C PHE A 465 -37.50 55.35 13.68
N THR A 466 -37.09 56.40 12.99
CA THR A 466 -37.31 57.80 13.42
C THR A 466 -38.75 58.26 13.17
N TYR A 467 -39.30 57.91 12.00
CA TYR A 467 -40.63 58.28 11.50
C TYR A 467 -41.50 57.03 11.31
N ASN A 468 -41.58 56.21 12.36
CA ASN A 468 -42.14 54.86 12.27
C ASN A 468 -43.60 54.83 11.76
N LYS A 469 -44.46 55.74 12.25
CA LYS A 469 -45.87 55.77 11.85
C LYS A 469 -46.02 56.17 10.39
N GLU A 470 -45.36 57.25 10.00
CA GLU A 470 -45.33 57.79 8.65
C GLU A 470 -44.76 56.76 7.67
N PHE A 471 -43.68 56.09 8.06
CA PHE A 471 -43.07 55.03 7.27
C PHE A 471 -44.03 53.84 7.05
N HIS A 472 -44.70 53.37 8.12
CA HIS A 472 -45.68 52.27 7.99
C HIS A 472 -46.88 52.66 7.14
N GLU A 473 -47.43 53.86 7.32
CA GLU A 473 -48.54 54.38 6.50
C GLU A 473 -48.13 54.54 5.03
N MET A 474 -46.91 55.01 4.78
CA MET A 474 -46.34 55.19 3.44
C MET A 474 -46.15 53.87 2.69
N ILE A 475 -45.69 52.80 3.36
CA ILE A 475 -45.44 51.51 2.70
C ILE A 475 -46.66 50.59 2.64
N LYS A 476 -47.67 50.81 3.50
CA LYS A 476 -48.88 49.96 3.64
C LYS A 476 -49.61 49.64 2.31
N PRO A 477 -49.71 50.55 1.32
CA PRO A 477 -50.38 50.26 0.06
C PRO A 477 -49.66 49.20 -0.81
N TYR A 478 -48.38 48.93 -0.55
CA TYR A 478 -47.54 48.13 -1.46
C TYR A 478 -47.34 46.70 -0.95
N GLN A 479 -47.66 45.69 -1.77
CA GLN A 479 -47.42 44.26 -1.43
C GLN A 479 -45.94 43.89 -1.25
N SER A 480 -45.03 44.55 -1.99
CA SER A 480 -43.59 44.34 -1.89
C SER A 480 -42.84 45.52 -2.49
N LEU A 481 -41.89 46.09 -1.75
CA LEU A 481 -41.00 47.15 -2.23
C LEU A 481 -39.55 46.64 -2.24
N THR A 482 -38.83 46.94 -3.32
CA THR A 482 -37.38 46.75 -3.33
C THR A 482 -36.72 47.90 -2.56
N LEU A 483 -35.54 47.66 -1.99
CA LEU A 483 -34.72 48.67 -1.31
C LEU A 483 -34.74 50.04 -2.00
N ARG A 484 -34.44 50.07 -3.30
CA ARG A 484 -34.39 51.31 -4.09
C ARG A 484 -35.72 52.08 -4.17
N HIS A 485 -36.84 51.37 -4.25
CA HIS A 485 -38.17 52.00 -4.33
C HIS A 485 -38.61 52.49 -2.95
N THR A 486 -38.27 51.78 -1.87
CA THR A 486 -38.47 52.26 -0.50
C THR A 486 -37.69 53.55 -0.24
N THR A 487 -36.42 53.58 -0.62
CA THR A 487 -35.59 54.79 -0.57
C THR A 487 -36.23 55.94 -1.34
N TYR A 488 -36.69 55.69 -2.57
CA TYR A 488 -37.35 56.71 -3.39
C TYR A 488 -38.57 57.31 -2.68
N LEU A 489 -39.45 56.48 -2.11
CA LEU A 489 -40.63 56.94 -1.37
C LEU A 489 -40.27 57.78 -0.15
N ILE A 490 -39.23 57.38 0.60
CA ILE A 490 -38.73 58.16 1.74
C ILE A 490 -38.28 59.56 1.28
N LEU A 491 -37.51 59.64 0.18
CA LEU A 491 -37.02 60.92 -0.32
C LEU A 491 -38.15 61.82 -0.83
N GLU A 492 -39.19 61.24 -1.44
CA GLU A 492 -40.39 61.97 -1.85
C GLU A 492 -41.18 62.49 -0.63
N GLN A 493 -41.28 61.67 0.43
CA GLN A 493 -41.89 62.06 1.71
C GLN A 493 -41.08 63.15 2.44
N MET A 494 -39.76 63.19 2.25
CA MET A 494 -38.88 64.26 2.71
C MET A 494 -38.97 65.54 1.84
N HIS A 495 -39.87 65.56 0.85
CA HIS A 495 -40.13 66.69 -0.05
C HIS A 495 -38.99 67.05 -1.01
N PHE A 496 -38.12 66.10 -1.36
CA PHE A 496 -37.15 66.30 -2.43
C PHE A 496 -37.82 66.26 -3.82
N SER A 497 -37.41 67.17 -4.71
CA SER A 497 -37.81 67.15 -6.12
C SER A 497 -37.17 65.99 -6.89
N ASP A 498 -37.76 65.56 -8.02
CA ASP A 498 -37.22 64.49 -8.86
C ASP A 498 -35.75 64.69 -9.23
N LYS A 499 -35.37 65.95 -9.48
CA LYS A 499 -34.00 66.31 -9.80
C LYS A 499 -33.07 66.07 -8.61
N GLN A 500 -33.47 66.48 -7.41
CA GLN A 500 -32.71 66.23 -6.18
C GLN A 500 -32.65 64.73 -5.86
N ILE A 501 -33.72 63.98 -6.06
CA ILE A 501 -33.75 62.52 -5.88
C ILE A 501 -32.79 61.84 -6.87
N GLY A 502 -32.77 62.27 -8.14
CA GLY A 502 -31.83 61.78 -9.15
C GLY A 502 -30.37 62.06 -8.76
N GLU A 503 -30.09 63.24 -8.22
CA GLU A 503 -28.77 63.63 -7.73
C GLU A 503 -28.34 62.83 -6.48
N ILE A 504 -29.22 62.62 -5.50
CA ILE A 504 -28.94 61.85 -4.27
C ILE A 504 -28.70 60.37 -4.58
N LEU A 505 -29.52 59.79 -5.46
CA LEU A 505 -29.44 58.38 -5.84
C LEU A 505 -28.42 58.11 -6.96
N ASN A 506 -27.82 59.16 -7.52
CA ASN A 506 -26.92 59.12 -8.68
C ASN A 506 -27.53 58.36 -9.87
N VAL A 507 -28.75 58.73 -10.26
CA VAL A 507 -29.49 58.15 -11.40
C VAL A 507 -30.06 59.23 -12.30
N SER A 508 -30.28 58.91 -13.58
CA SER A 508 -30.84 59.86 -14.54
C SER A 508 -32.29 60.25 -14.23
N ASP A 509 -32.72 61.44 -14.70
CA ASP A 509 -34.12 61.90 -14.61
C ASP A 509 -35.12 60.92 -15.26
N SER A 510 -34.68 60.17 -16.28
CA SER A 510 -35.51 59.11 -16.88
C SER A 510 -35.74 57.94 -15.93
N THR A 511 -34.75 57.63 -15.09
CA THR A 511 -34.80 56.56 -14.09
C THR A 511 -35.71 56.94 -12.92
N VAL A 512 -35.65 58.19 -12.45
CA VAL A 512 -36.54 58.70 -11.39
C VAL A 512 -38.01 58.66 -11.83
N ARG A 513 -38.30 59.10 -13.06
CA ARG A 513 -39.63 59.00 -13.67
C ARG A 513 -40.13 57.55 -13.76
N ASN A 514 -39.23 56.60 -14.05
CA ASN A 514 -39.55 55.18 -14.06
C ASN A 514 -39.89 54.64 -12.66
N TYR A 515 -39.21 55.10 -11.60
CA TYR A 515 -39.56 54.73 -10.21
C TYR A 515 -40.97 55.20 -9.87
N ARG A 516 -41.29 56.48 -10.11
CA ARG A 516 -42.64 57.02 -9.90
C ARG A 516 -43.71 56.25 -10.68
N HIS A 517 -43.48 56.01 -11.97
CA HIS A 517 -44.44 55.31 -12.82
C HIS A 517 -44.68 53.85 -12.37
N ARG A 518 -43.63 53.16 -11.86
CA ARG A 518 -43.76 51.81 -11.31
C ARG A 518 -44.52 51.77 -9.99
N LEU A 519 -44.40 52.82 -9.18
CA LEU A 519 -45.09 52.96 -7.90
C LEU A 519 -46.56 53.38 -8.08
N ASN A 520 -46.89 54.21 -9.08
CA ASN A 520 -48.27 54.61 -9.41
C ASN A 520 -49.10 53.53 -10.13
N ARG A 521 -48.49 52.40 -10.50
CA ARG A 521 -49.14 51.27 -11.21
C ARG A 521 -49.60 50.14 -10.29
N LYS A 522 -49.36 50.23 -8.99
CA LYS A 522 -49.74 49.28 -7.96
C LYS A 522 -50.58 50.00 -6.92
#